data_AF-A0A4R3NF44-F1
#
_entry.id   AF-A0A4R3NF44-F1
#
_cell.length_a   1.000
_cell.length_b   1.000
_cell.length_c   1.000
_cell.angle_alpha   90.00
_cell.angle_beta   90.00
_cell.angle_gamma   90.00
#
_symmetry.space_group_name_H-M   'P 1'
#
loop_
_entity.id
_entity.type
_entity.pdbx_description
1 polymer ?
#
loop_
_entity_poly.entity_id
_entity_poly.type
_entity_poly.pdbx_seq_one_letter_code
_entity_poly.pdbx_strand_id
1 'polypeptide(L)' 'MKKTRFSEAQIIGILRQAEGGVPVPDLCREHGMSSA' A
#
# COMPACT_ATOMS: atom_id res chain seq x y z
N MET A 1 9.52 -17.71 9.60
CA MET A 1 8.37 -16.83 9.29
C MET A 1 8.83 -15.82 8.25
N LYS A 2 8.20 -15.74 7.07
CA LYS A 2 8.55 -14.72 6.08
C LYS A 2 8.26 -13.35 6.72
N LYS A 3 9.26 -12.49 6.88
CA LYS A 3 9.03 -11.11 7.31
C LYS A 3 8.23 -10.44 6.20
N THR A 4 6.96 -10.15 6.46
CA THR A 4 6.15 -9.36 5.53
C THR A 4 6.68 -7.93 5.55
N ARG A 5 6.78 -7.31 4.38
CA ARG A 5 7.27 -5.93 4.25
C ARG A 5 6.30 -4.92 4.87
N PHE A 6 5.04 -5.28 5.00
CA PHE A 6 3.96 -4.48 5.56
C PHE A 6 3.26 -5.25 6.67
N SER A 7 2.81 -4.53 7.69
CA SER A 7 1.87 -5.04 8.69
C SER A 7 0.45 -5.11 8.14
N GLU A 8 -0.42 -5.91 8.77
CA GLU A 8 -1.84 -6.01 8.39
C GLU A 8 -2.55 -4.65 8.45
N ALA A 9 -2.27 -3.86 9.48
CA ALA A 9 -2.80 -2.51 9.62
C ALA A 9 -2.38 -1.58 8.46
N GLN A 10 -1.12 -1.68 8.02
CA GLN A 10 -0.64 -0.91 6.86
C GLN A 10 -1.36 -1.34 5.58
N ILE A 11 -1.53 -2.65 5.36
CA ILE A 11 -2.25 -3.19 4.19
C ILE A 11 -3.68 -2.65 4.15
N ILE A 12 -4.41 -2.72 5.27
CA ILE A 12 -5.78 -2.20 5.36
C ILE A 12 -5.81 -0.69 5.10
N GLY A 13 -4.86 0.08 5.64
CA GLY A 13 -4.75 1.52 5.40
C GLY A 13 -4.54 1.86 3.92
N ILE A 14 -3.67 1.12 3.23
CA ILE A 14 -3.39 1.31 1.80
C ILE A 14 -4.63 0.98 0.95
N LEU A 15 -5.33 -0.12 1.26
CA LEU A 15 -6.57 -0.49 0.55
C LEU A 15 -7.64 0.59 0.70
N ARG A 16 -7.86 1.11 1.91
CA ARG A 16 -8.83 2.19 2.15
C ARG A 16 -8.51 3.48 1.41
N GLN A 17 -7.23 3.81 1.25
CA GLN A 17 -6.83 4.98 0.46
C GLN A 17 -7.12 4.78 -1.03
N ALA A 18 -6.84 3.58 -1.57
CA ALA A 18 -7.19 3.24 -2.94
C ALA A 18 -8.72 3.27 -3.17
N GLU A 19 -9.50 2.71 -2.24
CA GLU A 19 -10.98 2.77 -2.27
C GLU A 19 -11.51 4.21 -2.13
N GLY A 20 -10.79 5.07 -1.40
CA GLY A 20 -11.06 6.51 -1.28
C GLY A 20 -10.71 7.33 -2.52
N GLY A 21 -10.21 6.70 -3.58
CA GLY A 21 -9.92 7.35 -4.85
C GLY A 21 -8.48 7.87 -4.98
N VAL A 22 -7.58 7.55 -4.05
CA VAL A 22 -6.16 7.89 -4.20
C VAL A 22 -5.58 7.05 -5.34
N PRO A 23 -4.93 7.67 -6.35
CA PRO A 23 -4.33 6.92 -7.45
C PRO A 23 -3.29 5.91 -6.95
N VAL A 24 -3.38 4.68 -7.43
CA VAL A 24 -2.42 3.60 -7.11
C VAL A 24 -0.96 4.01 -7.37
N PRO A 25 -0.60 4.77 -8.45
CA PRO A 25 0.77 5.24 -8.64
C PRO A 25 1.30 6.11 -7.49
N ASP A 26 0.43 6.89 -6.84
CA ASP A 26 0.81 7.75 -5.72
C ASP A 26 1.02 6.92 -4.44
N LEU A 27 0.15 5.94 -4.20
CA LEU A 27 0.33 4.97 -3.12
C LEU A 27 1.62 4.16 -3.28
N CYS A 28 1.94 3.74 -4.52
CA CYS A 28 3.18 3.03 -4.79
C CYS A 28 4.41 3.88 -4.50
N ARG A 29 4.40 5.17 -4.88
CA ARG A 29 5.47 6.11 -4.58
C ARG A 29 5.62 6.36 -3.08
N GLU A 30 4.51 6.63 -2.39
CA GLU A 30 4.51 6.93 -0.94
C GLU A 30 5.02 5.75 -0.11
N HIS A 31 4.58 4.53 -0.42
CA HIS A 31 4.93 3.34 0.34
C HIS A 31 6.15 2.59 -0.19
N GLY A 32 6.84 3.15 -1.20
CA GLY A 32 7.99 2.52 -1.85
C GLY A 32 7.67 1.16 -2.48
N MET A 33 6.43 0.96 -2.92
CA MET A 33 6.01 -0.24 -3.64
C MET A 33 6.46 -0.15 -5.09
N SER A 34 6.89 -1.26 -5.67
CA SER A 34 7.05 -1.31 -7.12
C SER A 34 5.68 -1.24 -7.79
N SER A 35 5.48 -0.27 -8.66
CA SER A 35 4.43 -0.29 -9.68
C SER A 35 4.91 -1.23 -10.80
N ALA A 36 4.74 -2.53 -10.60
CA ALA A 36 5.04 -3.54 -11.64
C ALA A 36 3.88 -3.63 -12.64
#